data_AF-A0A8T4SZW1-F1
#
_entry.id   AF-A0A8T4SZW1-F1
#
_cell.length_a   1.000
_cell.length_b   1.000
_cell.length_c   1.000
_cell.angle_alpha   90.00
_cell.angle_beta   90.00
_cell.angle_gamma   90.00
#
_symmetry.space_group_name_H-M   'P 1'
#
loop_
_entity.id
_entity.type
_entity.pdbx_description
1 polymer ?
#
loop_
_entity_poly.entity_id
_entity_poly.type
_entity_poly.pdbx_seq_one_letter_code
_entity_poly.pdbx_strand_id
1 'polypeptide(L)'
;MTTKTIKGISDDDWRDFKTIAVRSNLSMGELFKTMLRTYNREKDEFWKKLFSHPPLLTENEAKDMEKHMAWRKERGFRKHDFGI
;
A
#
# COMPACT_ATOMS: atom_id res chain seq x y z
N MET A 1 -5.80 11.96 23.40
CA MET A 1 -5.92 10.95 22.33
C MET A 1 -6.55 11.61 21.12
N THR A 2 -5.96 11.47 19.93
CA THR A 2 -6.50 12.08 18.71
C THR A 2 -7.53 11.15 18.08
N THR A 3 -8.81 11.49 18.22
CA THR A 3 -9.89 10.72 17.60
C THR A 3 -9.87 10.94 16.09
N LYS A 4 -9.67 9.87 15.32
CA LYS A 4 -9.80 9.91 13.86
C LYS A 4 -11.22 9.52 13.48
N THR A 5 -11.87 10.34 12.66
CA THR A 5 -13.23 10.09 12.17
C THR A 5 -13.16 9.68 10.71
N ILE A 6 -13.94 8.68 10.32
CA ILE A 6 -14.12 8.30 8.93
C ILE A 6 -15.23 9.18 8.37
N LYS A 7 -14.94 9.94 7.30
CA LYS A 7 -15.90 10.80 6.60
C LYS A 7 -16.18 10.20 5.22
N GLY A 8 -17.39 10.42 4.70
CA GLY A 8 -17.77 9.99 3.35
C GLY A 8 -18.15 8.51 3.22
N ILE A 9 -18.57 7.87 4.32
CA ILE A 9 -19.22 6.55 4.27
C ILE A 9 -20.70 6.76 3.93
N SER A 10 -21.22 5.97 2.99
CA SER A 10 -22.65 5.94 2.70
C SER A 10 -23.41 5.27 3.84
N ASP A 11 -24.70 5.60 4.00
CA ASP A 11 -25.53 4.97 5.03
C ASP A 11 -25.68 3.45 4.82
N ASP A 12 -25.67 3.01 3.56
CA ASP A 12 -25.71 1.60 3.18
C ASP A 12 -24.44 0.88 3.61
N ASP A 13 -23.26 1.44 3.29
CA ASP A 13 -21.97 0.87 3.74
C ASP A 13 -21.90 0.82 5.28
N TRP A 14 -22.40 1.85 5.96
CA TRP A 14 -22.43 1.90 7.41
C TRP A 14 -23.32 0.80 8.01
N ARG A 15 -24.45 0.52 7.37
CA ARG A 15 -25.36 -0.56 7.76
C ARG A 15 -24.73 -1.92 7.55
N ASP A 16 -23.98 -2.10 6.46
CA ASP A 16 -23.27 -3.33 6.18
C ASP A 16 -22.16 -3.59 7.22
N PHE A 17 -21.38 -2.57 7.56
CA PHE A 17 -20.36 -2.71 8.62
C PHE A 17 -20.98 -3.10 9.97
N LYS A 18 -22.10 -2.48 10.35
CA LYS A 18 -22.82 -2.87 11.59
C LYS A 18 -23.30 -4.31 11.53
N THR A 19 -23.84 -4.73 10.39
CA THR A 19 -24.32 -6.10 10.18
C THR A 19 -23.17 -7.10 10.31
N ILE A 20 -22.02 -6.80 9.74
CA ILE A 20 -20.81 -7.62 9.85
C ILE A 20 -20.32 -7.68 11.30
N ALA A 21 -20.28 -6.53 12.00
CA ALA A 21 -19.84 -6.47 13.39
C ALA A 21 -20.71 -7.36 14.30
N VAL A 22 -22.03 -7.30 14.14
CA VAL A 22 -22.98 -8.16 14.87
C VAL A 22 -22.78 -9.63 14.53
N ARG A 23 -22.67 -9.98 13.25
CA ARG A 23 -22.45 -11.36 12.80
C ARG A 23 -21.15 -11.96 13.32
N SER A 24 -20.10 -11.14 13.44
CA SER A 24 -18.79 -11.54 13.96
C SER A 24 -18.69 -11.43 15.48
N ASN A 25 -19.73 -10.98 16.18
CA ASN A 25 -19.73 -10.72 17.62
C ASN A 25 -18.57 -9.79 18.07
N LEU A 26 -18.32 -8.74 17.28
CA LEU A 26 -17.28 -7.74 17.53
C LEU A 26 -17.90 -6.36 17.69
N SER A 27 -17.27 -5.50 18.50
CA SER A 27 -17.57 -4.08 18.43
C SER A 27 -17.11 -3.49 17.08
N MET A 28 -17.74 -2.41 16.62
CA MET A 28 -17.32 -1.71 15.40
C MET A 28 -15.84 -1.31 15.43
N GLY A 29 -15.35 -0.89 16.61
CA GLY A 29 -13.95 -0.53 16.78
C GLY A 29 -13.00 -1.72 16.60
N GLU A 30 -13.37 -2.90 17.09
CA GLU A 30 -12.59 -4.13 16.91
C GLU A 30 -12.64 -4.65 15.47
N LEU A 31 -13.80 -4.55 14.82
CA LEU A 31 -13.96 -4.88 13.42
C LEU A 31 -12.99 -4.06 12.55
N PHE A 32 -13.02 -2.72 12.69
CA PHE A 32 -12.14 -1.85 11.91
C PHE A 32 -10.66 -2.05 12.24
N LYS A 33 -10.30 -2.29 13.50
CA LYS A 33 -8.92 -2.63 13.88
C LYS A 33 -8.46 -3.91 13.20
N THR A 34 -9.32 -4.93 13.16
CA THR A 34 -9.03 -6.21 12.50
C THR A 34 -8.86 -6.01 11.00
N MET A 35 -9.76 -5.28 10.35
CA MET A 35 -9.66 -4.97 8.92
C MET A 35 -8.37 -4.23 8.58
N LEU A 36 -8.00 -3.19 9.36
CA LEU A 36 -6.76 -2.45 9.17
C LEU A 36 -5.53 -3.33 9.35
N ARG A 37 -5.54 -4.23 10.34
CA ARG A 37 -4.44 -5.17 10.58
C ARG A 37 -4.28 -6.14 9.42
N THR A 38 -5.39 -6.69 8.91
CA THR A 38 -5.40 -7.59 7.75
C THR A 38 -4.86 -6.87 6.52
N TYR A 39 -5.36 -5.66 6.22
CA TYR A 39 -4.89 -4.85 5.10
C TYR A 39 -3.38 -4.57 5.17
N ASN A 40 -2.88 -4.16 6.35
CA ASN A 40 -1.45 -3.91 6.52
C ASN A 40 -0.62 -5.17 6.33
N ARG A 41 -1.07 -6.31 6.85
CA ARG A 41 -0.39 -7.59 6.67
C ARG A 41 -0.32 -7.98 5.19
N GLU A 42 -1.45 -7.92 4.48
CA GLU A 42 -1.53 -8.27 3.05
C GLU A 42 -0.67 -7.33 2.19
N LYS A 43 -0.68 -6.03 2.52
CA LYS A 43 0.20 -5.05 1.87
C LYS A 43 1.67 -5.40 2.06
N ASP A 44 2.07 -5.73 3.28
CA ASP A 44 3.47 -6.08 3.58
C ASP A 44 3.87 -7.41 2.92
N GLU A 45 2.99 -8.40 2.89
CA GLU A 45 3.20 -9.66 2.18
C GLU A 45 3.33 -9.46 0.67
N PHE A 46 2.51 -8.59 0.08
CA PHE A 46 2.59 -8.22 -1.33
C PHE A 46 3.96 -7.63 -1.67
N TRP A 47 4.42 -6.63 -0.90
CA TRP A 47 5.73 -6.01 -1.14
C TRP A 47 6.87 -6.99 -0.89
N LYS A 48 6.79 -7.81 0.16
CA LYS A 48 7.77 -8.87 0.40
C LYS A 48 7.87 -9.83 -0.77
N LYS A 49 6.74 -10.25 -1.35
CA LYS A 49 6.72 -11.14 -2.53
C LYS A 49 7.27 -10.45 -3.78
N LEU A 50 6.99 -9.16 -3.96
CA LEU A 50 7.54 -8.40 -5.09
C LEU A 50 9.07 -8.34 -5.00
N PHE A 51 9.61 -8.06 -3.82
CA PHE A 51 11.05 -7.93 -3.58
C PHE A 51 11.76 -9.22 -3.17
N SER A 52 11.05 -10.35 -3.04
CA SER A 52 11.67 -11.64 -2.71
C SER A 52 12.43 -12.25 -3.87
N HIS A 53 12.22 -11.76 -5.09
CA HIS A 53 12.94 -12.22 -6.26
C HIS A 53 14.35 -11.60 -6.23
N PRO A 54 15.40 -12.39 -6.50
CA PRO A 54 16.73 -11.83 -6.65
C PRO A 54 16.68 -10.71 -7.70
N PRO A 55 17.37 -9.59 -7.46
CA PRO A 55 17.34 -8.47 -8.38
C PRO A 55 17.74 -8.95 -9.78
N LEU A 56 16.93 -8.59 -10.78
CA LEU A 56 17.13 -8.97 -12.18
C LEU A 56 18.44 -8.40 -12.75
N LEU A 57 18.96 -7.36 -12.10
CA LEU A 57 20.18 -6.65 -12.48
C LEU A 57 21.19 -6.82 -11.36
N THR A 58 22.41 -7.12 -11.75
CA THR A 58 23.58 -6.92 -10.88
C THR A 58 23.76 -5.43 -10.61
N GLU A 59 24.47 -5.11 -9.53
CA GLU A 59 24.69 -3.71 -9.15
C GLU A 59 25.43 -2.91 -10.25
N ASN A 60 26.28 -3.58 -11.04
CA ASN A 60 26.96 -2.99 -12.19
C ASN A 60 25.99 -2.70 -13.34
N GLU A 61 25.11 -3.64 -13.68
CA GLU A 61 24.08 -3.44 -14.71
C GLU A 61 23.08 -2.34 -14.30
N ALA A 62 22.75 -2.25 -13.01
CA ALA A 62 21.92 -1.17 -12.48
C ALA A 62 22.58 0.21 -12.61
N LYS A 63 23.88 0.31 -12.28
CA LYS A 63 24.66 1.57 -12.44
C LYS A 63 24.82 1.98 -13.91
N ASP A 64 25.01 1.02 -14.81
CA ASP A 64 25.09 1.32 -16.24
C ASP A 64 23.73 1.71 -16.81
N MET A 65 22.63 1.09 -16.35
CA MET A 65 21.28 1.56 -16.67
C MET A 65 20.99 2.97 -16.15
N GLU A 66 21.46 3.33 -14.96
CA GLU A 66 21.32 4.70 -14.43
C GLU A 66 22.05 5.74 -15.29
N LYS A 67 23.27 5.44 -15.75
CA LYS A 67 23.99 6.29 -16.71
C LYS A 67 23.19 6.43 -18.01
N HIS A 68 22.65 5.32 -18.51
CA HIS A 68 21.71 5.28 -19.63
C HIS A 68 20.30 5.78 -19.27
N MET A 69 20.04 6.38 -18.12
CA MET A 69 18.78 7.07 -17.81
C MET A 69 19.00 8.59 -17.73
N ALA A 70 20.24 9.05 -17.59
CA ALA A 70 20.58 10.48 -17.52
C ALA A 70 20.10 11.27 -18.75
N TRP A 71 20.23 10.72 -19.96
CA TRP A 71 19.71 11.30 -21.22
C TRP A 71 18.17 11.49 -21.24
N ARG A 72 17.40 10.76 -20.41
CA ARG A 72 15.95 10.91 -20.35
C ARG A 72 15.54 12.25 -19.72
N LYS A 73 16.34 12.78 -18.77
CA LYS A 73 16.16 14.13 -18.23
C LYS A 73 16.34 15.20 -19.31
N GLU A 74 17.33 15.03 -20.18
CA GLU A 74 17.63 15.98 -21.27
C GLU A 74 16.53 16.01 -22.33
N ARG A 75 15.81 14.88 -22.52
CA ARG A 75 14.67 14.78 -23.45
C ARG A 75 13.30 15.08 -22.81
N GLY A 76 13.27 15.68 -21.62
CA GLY A 76 12.04 16.15 -20.98
C GLY A 76 11.17 15.05 -20.34
N PHE A 77 11.67 13.82 -20.22
CA PHE A 77 10.99 12.79 -19.43
C PHE A 77 11.17 13.11 -17.95
N ARG A 78 10.06 13.26 -17.21
CA ARG A 78 10.09 13.55 -15.78
C ARG A 78 10.80 12.39 -15.06
N LYS A 79 11.69 12.72 -14.12
CA LYS A 79 12.16 11.74 -13.13
C LYS A 79 10.92 11.24 -12.39
N HIS A 80 10.59 9.96 -12.58
CA HIS A 80 9.74 9.28 -11.63
C HIS A 80 10.62 8.97 -10.43
N ASP A 81 10.51 9.78 -9.38
CA ASP A 81 11.16 9.50 -8.11
C ASP A 81 10.50 8.26 -7.51
N PHE A 82 11.09 7.09 -7.76
CA PHE A 82 10.85 5.92 -6.92
C PHE A 82 11.66 6.14 -5.65
N GLY A 83 11.04 6.78 -4.66
CA GLY A 83 11.56 6.87 -3.29
C GLY A 83 11.58 5.49 -2.66
N ILE A 84 12.63 4.72 -2.97
CA ILE A 84 13.05 3.51 -2.26
C ILE A 84 14.38 3.83 -1.58
#